data_AF-A0A5J4T0L7-F1
#
_entry.id   AF-A0A5J4T0L7-F1
#
_cell.length_a   1.000
_cell.length_b   1.000
_cell.length_c   1.000
_cell.angle_alpha   90.00
_cell.angle_beta   90.00
_cell.angle_gamma   90.00
#
_symmetry.space_group_name_H-M   'P 1'
#
loop_
_entity.id
_entity.type
_entity.pdbx_description
1 polymer ?
#
loop_
_entity_poly.entity_id
_entity_poly.type
_entity_poly.pdbx_seq_one_letter_code
_entity_poly.pdbx_strand_id
1 'polypeptide(L)' 'MYSYSKKDLERIASETGFICDNLEKVFRLCDVLQYLNKNPLLSKHLALKGGTAINLIYHSLFLPIL' A
#
# COMPACT_ATOMS: atom_id res chain seq x y z
N MET A 1 7.78 -6.39 -3.61
CA MET A 1 7.64 -5.98 -5.01
C MET A 1 6.61 -6.89 -5.65
N TYR A 2 5.35 -6.55 -5.39
CA TYR A 2 4.25 -7.17 -6.11
C TYR A 2 4.36 -6.73 -7.57
N SER A 3 4.41 -7.68 -8.51
CA SER A 3 4.35 -7.34 -9.93
C SER A 3 2.88 -7.32 -10.34
N TYR A 4 2.26 -6.14 -10.28
CA TYR A 4 0.92 -5.93 -10.84
C TYR A 4 1.05 -5.24 -12.19
N SER A 5 0.25 -5.69 -13.15
CA SER A 5 0.09 -5.01 -14.43
C SER A 5 -0.94 -3.88 -14.31
N LYS A 6 -0.97 -2.99 -15.31
CA LYS A 6 -2.03 -1.98 -15.42
C LYS A 6 -3.43 -2.62 -15.41
N LYS A 7 -3.58 -3.77 -16.08
CA LYS A 7 -4.85 -4.51 -16.14
C LYS A 7 -5.29 -5.02 -14.77
N ASP A 8 -4.35 -5.42 -13.92
CA ASP A 8 -4.66 -5.85 -12.56
C ASP A 8 -5.21 -4.70 -11.72
N LEU A 9 -4.60 -3.51 -11.84
CA LEU A 9 -5.07 -2.32 -11.15
C LEU A 9 -6.42 -1.82 -11.68
N GLU A 10 -6.63 -1.84 -13.00
CA GLU A 10 -7.91 -1.48 -13.61
C GLU A 10 -9.03 -2.42 -13.16
N ARG A 11 -8.73 -3.72 -13.04
CA ARG A 11 -9.67 -4.72 -12.52
C ARG A 11 -10.02 -4.43 -11.05
N ILE A 12 -9.02 -4.21 -10.19
CA ILE A 12 -9.25 -3.88 -8.78
C ILE A 12 -10.04 -2.57 -8.67
N ALA A 13 -9.68 -1.54 -9.43
CA ALA A 13 -10.39 -0.27 -9.50
C ALA A 13 -11.89 -0.46 -9.84
N SER A 14 -12.18 -1.30 -10.84
CA SER A 14 -13.55 -1.63 -11.21
C SER A 14 -14.30 -2.41 -10.13
N GLU A 15 -13.62 -3.34 -9.44
CA GLU A 15 -14.23 -4.19 -8.40
C GLU A 15 -14.51 -3.42 -7.11
N THR A 16 -13.66 -2.46 -6.76
CA THR A 16 -13.72 -1.74 -5.48
C THR A 16 -14.27 -0.33 -5.59
N GLY A 17 -14.42 0.20 -6.81
CA GLY A 17 -14.77 1.60 -7.07
C GLY A 17 -13.64 2.59 -6.80
N PHE A 18 -12.40 2.12 -6.62
CA PHE A 18 -11.24 3.01 -6.43
C PHE A 18 -10.69 3.55 -7.75
N ILE A 19 -10.09 4.73 -7.67
CA ILE A 19 -9.39 5.31 -8.81
C ILE A 19 -8.09 4.53 -9.04
N CYS A 20 -7.88 4.02 -10.25
CA CYS A 20 -6.73 3.20 -10.63
C CYS A 20 -5.38 3.85 -10.27
N ASP A 21 -5.21 5.15 -10.55
CA ASP A 21 -4.00 5.90 -10.22
C ASP A 21 -3.73 5.97 -8.70
N ASN A 22 -4.79 6.02 -7.89
CA ASN A 22 -4.65 6.01 -6.44
C ASN A 22 -4.26 4.63 -5.93
N LEU A 23 -4.80 3.57 -6.55
CA LEU A 23 -4.34 2.20 -6.27
C LEU A 23 -2.86 2.07 -6.55
N GLU A 24 -2.39 2.45 -7.74
CA GLU A 24 -0.98 2.38 -8.10
C GLU A 24 -0.08 3.06 -7.04
N LYS A 25 -0.44 4.28 -6.62
CA LYS A 25 0.30 5.03 -5.59
C LYS A 25 0.31 4.32 -4.25
N VAL A 26 -0.82 3.75 -3.83
CA VAL A 26 -0.94 3.00 -2.57
C VAL A 26 -0.11 1.71 -2.62
N PHE A 27 -0.17 0.94 -3.71
CA PHE A 27 0.62 -0.28 -3.86
C PHE A 27 2.14 0.03 -3.87
N ARG A 28 2.57 1.07 -4.59
CA ARG A 28 3.98 1.52 -4.57
C ARG A 28 4.42 1.99 -3.17
N LEU A 29 3.56 2.70 -2.46
CA LEU A 29 3.83 3.10 -1.08
C LEU A 29 4.00 1.88 -0.17
N CYS A 30 3.15 0.86 -0.30
CA CYS A 30 3.27 -0.38 0.46
C CYS A 30 4.61 -1.08 0.21
N ASP A 31 5.08 -1.13 -1.05
CA ASP A 31 6.39 -1.68 -1.38
C ASP A 31 7.54 -0.91 -0.71
N VAL A 32 7.49 0.44 -0.72
CA VAL A 32 8.48 1.28 -0.04
C VAL A 32 8.46 1.04 1.48
N LEU A 33 7.27 1.01 2.09
CA LEU A 33 7.13 0.76 3.52
C LEU A 33 7.65 -0.62 3.92
N GLN A 34 7.35 -1.66 3.13
CA GLN A 34 7.88 -3.00 3.36
C GLN A 34 9.42 -3.03 3.24
N TYR A 35 9.98 -2.33 2.26
CA TYR A 35 11.42 -2.20 2.10
C TYR A 35 12.08 -1.53 3.31
N LEU A 36 11.53 -0.40 3.77
CA LEU A 36 12.03 0.30 4.96
C LEU A 36 11.92 -0.59 6.20
N ASN A 37 10.83 -1.35 6.34
CA ASN A 37 10.58 -2.21 7.49
C ASN A 37 11.49 -3.46 7.52
N LYS A 38 12.07 -3.88 6.38
CA LYS A 38 13.08 -4.95 6.35
C LYS A 38 14.41 -4.53 6.97
N ASN A 39 14.69 -3.23 7.08
CA ASN A 39 15.90 -2.75 7.70
C ASN A 39 15.76 -2.76 9.25
N PRO A 40 16.63 -3.46 10.01
CA PRO A 40 16.51 -3.58 11.47
C PRO A 40 16.63 -2.26 12.24
N LEU A 41 17.33 -1.27 11.68
CA LEU A 41 17.43 0.07 12.26
C LEU A 41 16.12 0.83 11.99
N LEU A 42 15.68 0.88 10.74
CA LEU A 42 14.54 1.70 10.34
C LEU A 42 13.20 1.19 10.91
N SER A 43 13.01 -0.13 10.96
CA SER A 43 11.80 -0.75 11.54
C SER A 43 11.52 -0.35 12.98
N LYS A 44 12.56 -0.01 13.76
CA LYS A 44 12.43 0.40 15.15
C LYS A 44 12.28 1.91 15.36
N HIS A 45 12.60 2.71 14.33
CA HIS A 45 12.74 4.17 14.47
C HIS A 45 11.85 4.96 13.51
N LEU A 46 11.26 4.32 12.49
CA LEU A 46 10.33 4.94 11.56
C LEU A 46 8.93 4.40 11.78
N ALA A 47 7.99 5.31 12.01
CA ALA A 47 6.56 5.02 12.06
C ALA A 47 5.83 5.80 10.95
N LEU A 48 4.91 5.13 10.25
CA LEU A 48 3.99 5.82 9.36
C LEU A 48 2.95 6.57 10.20
N LYS A 49 2.72 7.84 9.89
CA LYS A 49 1.77 8.70 10.61
C LYS A 49 0.92 9.55 9.67
N GLY A 50 -0.04 10.28 10.24
CA GLY A 50 -0.85 11.28 9.54
C GLY A 50 -1.93 10.67 8.65
N GLY A 51 -2.41 11.45 7.69
CA GLY A 51 -3.51 11.05 6.78
C GLY A 51 -3.19 9.81 5.95
N THR A 52 -1.92 9.59 5.61
CA THR A 52 -1.49 8.38 4.91
C THR A 52 -1.66 7.12 5.75
N ALA A 53 -1.30 7.17 7.05
CA ALA A 53 -1.53 6.03 7.95
C ALA A 53 -3.03 5.71 8.06
N ILE A 54 -3.85 6.75 8.20
CA ILE A 54 -5.31 6.61 8.28
C ILE A 54 -5.86 5.98 6.99
N ASN A 55 -5.43 6.47 5.82
CA ASN A 55 -5.88 5.95 4.52
C ASN A 55 -5.56 4.46 4.35
N LEU A 56 -4.41 3.99 4.82
CA LEU A 56 -4.04 2.57 4.73
C LEU A 56 -4.82 1.69 5.72
N ILE A 57 -5.08 2.17 6.93
CA ILE A 57 -5.76 1.40 7.99
C ILE A 57 -7.27 1.36 7.75
N TYR A 58 -7.90 2.51 7.52
CA TYR A 58 -9.36 2.62 7.41
C TYR A 58 -9.88 1.92 6.15
N HIS A 59 -9.15 2.02 5.04
CA HIS A 59 -9.59 1.44 3.77
C HIS A 59 -9.23 -0.03 3.56
N SER A 60 -8.59 -0.66 4.56
CA SER A 60 -8.30 -2.10 4.59
C SER A 60 -7.72 -2.68 3.29
N LEU A 61 -6.58 -2.15 2.82
CA LEU A 61 -5.69 -2.92 1.92
C LEU A 61 -4.72 -3.83 2.71
N PHE A 62 -4.69 -3.69 4.04
CA PHE A 62 -3.71 -4.35 4.93
C PHE A 62 -4.24 -5.61 5.64
N LEU A 63 -5.53 -5.92 5.56
CA LEU A 63 -6.12 -7.04 6.31
C LEU A 63 -5.80 -8.46 5.78
N PRO A 64 -5.43 -8.71 4.50
CA PRO A 64 -5.17 -10.08 4.04
C PRO A 64 -3.68 -10.43 3.85
N ILE A 65 -2.71 -9.61 4.31
CA ILE A 65 -1.27 -9.84 4.02
C ILE A 65 -0.40 -9.89 5.30
N LEU A 66 -0.99 -10.31 6.42
CA LEU A 66 -0.27 -10.65 7.66
C LEU A 66 -0.65 -12.06 8.10
#